data_AF-A0A938GA99-F1
#
_entry.id   AF-A0A938GA99-F1
#
_cell.length_a   1.000
_cell.length_b   1.000
_cell.length_c   1.000
_cell.angle_alpha   90.00
_cell.angle_beta   90.00
_cell.angle_gamma   90.00
#
_symmetry.space_group_name_H-M   'P 1'
#
loop_
_entity.id
_entity.type
_entity.pdbx_description
1 polymer ?
#
loop_
_entity_poly.entity_id
_entity_poly.type
_entity_poly.pdbx_seq_one_letter_code
_entity_poly.pdbx_strand_id
1 'polypeptide(L)'
;MICLFMGSLLFLTDLLTAHELKTVRTAAFRLLQRALHRRALKRPKGRSPEEWFMESTRESLNCHGAFSGSLAGRRFPSTPEGPHAFVLLLVLVIVMLASMVAASVLYLLRSEKTASATGVSGEQAWAAAMSGVYQAMRIASRSPSDPTPWQDNAAAFKNQLVVDDGANQWYFSVYSCNDPGAAPIRFGLNDEASRINVTHTEATVLERVPNLTPALAQALVDYAPTVRSSVPGSTNEPLFTTLTNSVSAPDRKLACLDELLGVPGFTGALLYGEDANLNGNLDPGEDDGDASPPPDNQDAQLEPGLRSLLTVFSYDLNVRDDGQPRLNLNDSKADLSNLELPEGVLTYLEAMRRQGQKLAHPADLLEASGKFKDETGAVKDFSSGVGKAELPLLLDRCSATNETRLIGRVNLNTAPAKVLAALPGIDATLAEAIVSARVSLSEDARRTPAWLYQEGLVTADSFKKLAPLLTTRSYQFHFHVLAYGVPAGTYRVIEAVIDTAAQPPAILLLRDLTRLGLPIGMDTIKEPARQTEASNE
;
A
#
# COMPACT_ATOMS: atom_id res chain seq x y z
N MET A 1 60.52 21.19 -25.52
CA MET A 1 59.04 21.31 -25.55
C MET A 1 58.33 20.13 -26.21
N ILE A 2 58.63 19.73 -27.46
CA ILE A 2 57.98 18.56 -28.11
C ILE A 2 58.21 17.24 -27.33
N CYS A 3 59.39 17.04 -26.72
CA CYS A 3 59.66 15.87 -25.88
C CYS A 3 58.91 15.88 -24.52
N LEU A 4 58.65 17.07 -23.95
CA LEU A 4 57.82 17.21 -22.73
C LEU A 4 56.34 16.94 -23.05
N PHE A 5 55.88 17.41 -24.22
CA PHE A 5 54.53 17.15 -24.73
C PHE A 5 54.29 15.66 -25.03
N MET A 6 55.31 14.95 -25.54
CA MET A 6 55.22 13.49 -25.77
C MET A 6 55.36 12.66 -24.49
N GLY A 7 56.09 13.15 -23.48
CA GLY A 7 56.17 12.50 -22.16
C GLY A 7 54.82 12.47 -21.45
N SER A 8 54.08 13.58 -21.46
CA SER A 8 52.72 13.63 -20.90
C SER A 8 51.69 12.83 -21.70
N LEU A 9 51.84 12.73 -23.02
CA LEU A 9 50.92 11.95 -23.86
C LEU A 9 51.11 10.43 -23.69
N LEU A 10 52.34 9.97 -23.45
CA LEU A 10 52.65 8.58 -23.12
C LEU A 10 52.15 8.20 -21.72
N PHE A 11 52.26 9.11 -20.75
CA PHE A 11 51.73 8.91 -19.40
C PHE A 11 50.20 8.80 -19.37
N LEU A 12 49.51 9.50 -20.28
CA LEU A 12 48.05 9.43 -20.42
C LEU A 12 47.57 8.11 -21.06
N THR A 13 48.42 7.46 -21.89
CA THR A 13 48.06 6.21 -22.56
C THR A 13 48.15 4.97 -21.67
N ASP A 14 48.90 5.02 -20.56
CA ASP A 14 48.98 3.90 -19.61
C ASP A 14 47.73 3.75 -18.71
N LEU A 15 46.77 4.68 -18.79
CA LEU A 15 45.52 4.64 -18.02
C LEU A 15 44.30 4.06 -18.79
N LEU A 16 44.46 3.64 -20.05
CA LEU A 16 43.36 3.22 -20.93
C LEU A 16 43.50 1.76 -21.40
N THR A 17 42.38 1.05 -21.46
CA THR A 17 42.29 -0.40 -21.73
C THR A 17 42.73 -0.81 -23.14
N ALA A 18 43.27 -2.04 -23.23
CA ALA A 18 44.26 -2.49 -24.22
C ALA A 18 43.87 -2.51 -25.72
N HIS A 19 42.59 -2.38 -26.08
CA HIS A 19 42.14 -2.60 -27.46
C HIS A 19 42.29 -1.35 -28.36
N GLU A 20 42.12 -0.15 -27.81
CA GLU A 20 42.29 1.13 -28.54
C GLU A 20 43.76 1.58 -28.65
N LEU A 21 44.65 0.95 -27.87
CA LEU A 21 46.05 1.37 -27.72
C LEU A 21 46.92 1.12 -28.97
N LYS A 22 46.63 0.06 -29.73
CA LYS A 22 47.43 -0.30 -30.92
C LYS A 22 47.30 0.74 -32.02
N THR A 23 46.10 1.25 -32.24
CA THR A 23 45.80 2.19 -33.33
C THR A 23 46.44 3.55 -33.06
N VAL A 24 46.35 4.02 -31.82
CA VAL A 24 46.93 5.30 -31.38
C VAL A 24 48.46 5.23 -31.30
N ARG A 25 49.05 4.14 -30.75
CA ARG A 25 50.51 3.94 -30.77
C ARG A 25 51.07 3.91 -32.18
N THR A 26 50.39 3.23 -33.10
CA THR A 26 50.87 3.11 -34.50
C THR A 26 50.77 4.46 -35.24
N ALA A 27 49.73 5.25 -34.96
CA ALA A 27 49.59 6.60 -35.51
C ALA A 27 50.64 7.57 -34.96
N ALA A 28 50.88 7.54 -33.64
CA ALA A 28 51.92 8.34 -32.99
C ALA A 28 53.34 7.97 -33.49
N PHE A 29 53.61 6.68 -33.70
CA PHE A 29 54.90 6.21 -34.21
C PHE A 29 55.14 6.64 -35.67
N ARG A 30 54.11 6.62 -36.53
CA ARG A 30 54.20 7.12 -37.91
C ARG A 30 54.41 8.63 -37.97
N LEU A 31 53.79 9.38 -37.05
CA LEU A 31 54.02 10.82 -36.89
C LEU A 31 55.45 11.11 -36.42
N LEU A 32 55.99 10.32 -35.49
CA LEU A 32 57.37 10.41 -35.02
C LEU A 32 58.37 10.12 -36.16
N GLN A 33 58.12 9.08 -36.96
CA GLN A 33 58.94 8.73 -38.12
C GLN A 33 58.95 9.85 -39.16
N ARG A 34 57.79 10.47 -39.43
CA ARG A 34 57.67 11.60 -40.36
C ARG A 34 58.31 12.89 -39.82
N ALA A 35 58.25 13.13 -38.51
CA ALA A 35 58.89 14.29 -37.88
C ALA A 35 60.42 14.15 -37.85
N LEU A 36 60.93 12.95 -37.57
CA LEU A 36 62.37 12.65 -37.59
C LEU A 36 62.93 12.64 -39.02
N HIS A 37 62.15 12.23 -40.03
CA HIS A 37 62.62 12.24 -41.42
C HIS A 37 62.87 13.66 -41.97
N ARG A 38 62.24 14.69 -41.37
CA ARG A 38 62.41 16.11 -41.76
C ARG A 38 63.60 16.81 -41.11
N ARG A 39 64.20 16.24 -40.05
CA ARG A 39 65.48 16.71 -39.50
C ARG A 39 66.54 15.67 -39.83
N ALA A 40 67.36 15.96 -40.83
CA ALA A 40 68.43 15.07 -41.29
C ALA A 40 69.46 14.80 -40.16
N LEU A 41 69.21 13.77 -39.35
CA LEU A 41 70.22 13.12 -38.53
C LEU A 41 70.44 11.73 -39.14
N LYS A 42 71.48 11.64 -39.96
CA LYS A 42 71.93 10.36 -40.53
C LYS A 42 72.39 9.46 -39.39
N ARG A 43 71.71 8.33 -39.23
CA ARG A 43 72.10 7.25 -38.31
C ARG A 43 73.45 6.66 -38.77
N PRO A 44 74.49 6.59 -37.92
CA PRO A 44 75.70 5.85 -38.26
C PRO A 44 75.38 4.34 -38.37
N LYS A 45 75.82 3.69 -39.45
CA LYS A 45 75.55 2.27 -39.70
C LYS A 45 76.29 1.40 -38.67
N GLY A 46 75.56 0.49 -38.03
CA GLY A 46 76.12 -0.58 -37.18
C GLY A 46 75.65 -0.66 -35.73
N ARG A 47 74.73 0.23 -35.27
CA ARG A 47 74.32 0.27 -33.85
C ARG A 47 72.79 0.12 -33.67
N SER A 48 72.33 -0.56 -32.62
CA SER A 48 70.90 -0.81 -32.37
C SER A 48 70.14 0.50 -32.03
N PRO A 49 68.81 0.58 -32.25
CA PRO A 49 68.05 1.81 -32.03
C PRO A 49 68.06 2.30 -30.57
N GLU A 50 68.17 1.37 -29.63
CA GLU A 50 68.08 1.64 -28.19
C GLU A 50 69.39 2.23 -27.63
N GLU A 51 70.54 1.76 -28.11
CA GLU A 51 71.86 2.29 -27.70
C GLU A 51 72.09 3.73 -28.16
N TRP A 52 71.58 4.10 -29.35
CA TRP A 52 71.68 5.48 -29.83
C TRP A 52 70.77 6.45 -29.06
N PHE A 53 69.61 5.95 -28.61
CA PHE A 53 68.65 6.76 -27.85
C PHE A 53 69.12 7.03 -26.41
N MET A 54 69.81 6.08 -25.78
CA MET A 54 70.39 6.24 -24.44
C MET A 54 71.60 7.18 -24.41
N GLU A 55 72.41 7.24 -25.48
CA GLU A 55 73.56 8.16 -25.55
C GLU A 55 73.11 9.62 -25.78
N SER A 56 72.14 9.83 -26.67
CA SER A 56 71.61 11.19 -26.97
C SER A 56 70.88 11.84 -25.79
N THR A 57 70.29 11.02 -24.91
CA THR A 57 69.71 11.50 -23.65
C THR A 57 70.80 11.82 -22.61
N ARG A 58 71.91 11.08 -22.60
CA ARG A 58 73.06 11.31 -21.71
C ARG A 58 73.84 12.59 -22.06
N GLU A 59 74.01 12.92 -23.34
CA GLU A 59 74.61 14.19 -23.78
C GLU A 59 73.75 15.42 -23.41
N SER A 60 72.42 15.28 -23.40
CA SER A 60 71.52 16.39 -23.07
C SER A 60 71.55 16.82 -21.59
N LEU A 61 71.99 15.92 -20.70
CA LEU A 61 72.07 16.15 -19.24
C LEU A 61 73.41 16.77 -18.80
N ASN A 62 74.46 16.78 -19.64
CA ASN A 62 75.78 17.31 -19.29
C ASN A 62 76.04 18.76 -19.72
N CYS A 63 75.08 19.46 -20.34
CA CYS A 63 75.27 20.83 -20.86
C CYS A 63 75.02 21.95 -19.82
N HIS A 64 75.35 21.74 -18.54
CA HIS A 64 75.27 22.77 -17.49
C HIS A 64 76.65 23.16 -16.90
N GLY A 65 77.69 23.19 -17.71
CA GLY A 65 79.00 23.65 -17.28
C GLY A 65 79.85 24.16 -18.44
N ALA A 66 80.40 25.37 -18.27
CA ALA A 66 81.37 26.06 -19.11
C ALA A 66 80.82 26.75 -20.39
N PHE A 67 80.75 28.08 -20.35
CA PHE A 67 81.70 28.92 -21.09
C PHE A 67 81.55 30.41 -20.69
N SER A 68 82.52 30.89 -19.91
CA SER A 68 82.88 32.30 -19.81
C SER A 68 83.83 32.60 -20.98
N GLY A 69 83.53 33.62 -21.79
CA GLY A 69 84.36 33.98 -22.94
C GLY A 69 83.76 35.13 -23.74
N SER A 70 84.36 36.30 -23.59
CA SER A 70 83.90 37.59 -24.09
C SER A 70 84.37 37.89 -25.52
N LEU A 71 83.61 38.77 -26.17
CA LEU A 71 83.93 39.71 -27.26
C LEU A 71 83.65 39.38 -28.73
N ALA A 72 83.00 40.39 -29.31
CA ALA A 72 83.14 40.92 -30.67
C ALA A 72 82.16 40.44 -31.75
N GLY A 73 81.13 41.28 -31.96
CA GLY A 73 80.83 41.79 -33.29
C GLY A 73 80.37 40.77 -34.33
N ARG A 74 79.19 40.20 -34.16
CA ARG A 74 78.38 39.74 -35.30
C ARG A 74 76.96 40.28 -35.14
N ARG A 75 76.54 41.13 -36.08
CA ARG A 75 75.13 41.47 -36.29
C ARG A 75 74.40 40.16 -36.57
N PHE A 76 73.59 39.71 -35.63
CA PHE A 76 72.63 38.64 -35.89
C PHE A 76 71.59 39.18 -36.88
N PRO A 77 71.31 38.48 -37.99
CA PRO A 77 70.20 38.85 -38.86
C PRO A 77 68.91 38.74 -38.04
N SER A 78 68.07 39.77 -38.11
CA SER A 78 66.71 39.73 -37.56
C SER A 78 66.00 38.50 -38.11
N THR A 79 65.68 37.55 -37.24
CA THR A 79 64.85 36.39 -37.57
C THR A 79 63.49 36.89 -38.07
N PRO A 80 62.93 36.32 -39.16
CA PRO A 80 61.60 36.69 -39.60
C PRO A 80 60.58 36.39 -38.48
N GLU A 81 59.71 37.34 -38.16
CA GLU A 81 58.62 37.16 -37.22
C GLU A 81 57.65 36.08 -37.75
N GLY A 82 57.54 34.96 -37.03
CA GLY A 82 56.52 33.92 -37.17
C GLY A 82 56.96 32.60 -36.52
N PRO A 83 56.10 31.73 -35.93
CA PRO A 83 54.63 31.74 -35.81
C PRO A 83 54.18 31.56 -34.34
N HIS A 84 54.54 32.45 -33.41
CA HIS A 84 54.14 32.31 -32.00
C HIS A 84 52.62 32.52 -31.79
N ALA A 85 51.98 33.33 -32.65
CA ALA A 85 50.53 33.56 -32.62
C ALA A 85 49.71 32.29 -32.96
N PHE A 86 50.22 31.42 -33.84
CA PHE A 86 49.51 30.19 -34.26
C PHE A 86 49.50 29.14 -33.14
N VAL A 87 50.59 29.03 -32.38
CA VAL A 87 50.68 28.12 -31.22
C VAL A 87 49.72 28.56 -30.11
N LEU A 88 49.61 29.85 -29.85
CA LEU A 88 48.66 30.41 -28.89
C LEU A 88 47.22 30.08 -29.28
N LEU A 89 46.86 30.26 -30.55
CA LEU A 89 45.52 29.97 -31.07
C LEU A 89 45.17 28.47 -30.92
N LEU A 90 46.12 27.59 -31.24
CA LEU A 90 45.94 26.15 -31.06
C LEU A 90 45.74 25.75 -29.59
N VAL A 91 46.54 26.33 -28.67
CA VAL A 91 46.37 26.10 -27.23
C VAL A 91 45.02 26.61 -26.75
N LEU A 92 44.59 27.79 -27.20
CA LEU A 92 43.28 28.36 -26.84
C LEU A 92 42.13 27.45 -27.27
N VAL A 93 42.16 26.92 -28.50
CA VAL A 93 41.15 25.99 -29.00
C VAL A 93 41.13 24.69 -28.20
N ILE A 94 42.30 24.13 -27.87
CA ILE A 94 42.39 22.91 -27.06
C ILE A 94 41.86 23.16 -25.64
N VAL A 95 42.20 24.29 -25.02
CA VAL A 95 41.71 24.67 -23.69
C VAL A 95 40.19 24.88 -23.73
N MET A 96 39.66 25.50 -24.79
CA MET A 96 38.21 25.68 -24.97
C MET A 96 37.49 24.34 -25.09
N LEU A 97 37.99 23.41 -25.94
CA LEU A 97 37.40 22.08 -26.09
C LEU A 97 37.51 21.27 -24.79
N ALA A 98 38.65 21.30 -24.11
CA ALA A 98 38.84 20.64 -22.82
C ALA A 98 37.91 21.21 -21.75
N SER A 99 37.72 22.53 -21.71
CA SER A 99 36.78 23.19 -20.80
C SER A 99 35.32 22.81 -21.11
N MET A 100 34.96 22.68 -22.38
CA MET A 100 33.62 22.24 -22.79
C MET A 100 33.35 20.79 -22.36
N VAL A 101 34.34 19.90 -22.52
CA VAL A 101 34.25 18.51 -22.04
C VAL A 101 34.16 18.47 -20.52
N ALA A 102 35.00 19.23 -19.81
CA ALA A 102 34.97 19.30 -18.35
C ALA A 102 33.64 19.84 -17.82
N ALA A 103 33.09 20.89 -18.44
CA ALA A 103 31.78 21.43 -18.09
C ALA A 103 30.65 20.42 -18.34
N SER A 104 30.70 19.68 -19.45
CA SER A 104 29.75 18.61 -19.77
C SER A 104 29.78 17.50 -18.72
N VAL A 105 30.97 17.00 -18.36
CA VAL A 105 31.13 15.97 -17.33
C VAL A 105 30.67 16.46 -15.96
N LEU A 106 30.98 17.70 -15.59
CA LEU A 106 30.52 18.30 -14.33
C LEU A 106 29.00 18.41 -14.27
N TYR A 107 28.34 18.74 -15.39
CA TYR A 107 26.88 18.76 -15.47
C TYR A 107 26.30 17.36 -15.26
N LEU A 108 26.85 16.34 -15.94
CA LEU A 108 26.43 14.95 -15.77
C LEU A 108 26.65 14.45 -14.33
N LEU A 109 27.78 14.77 -13.71
CA LEU A 109 28.05 14.39 -12.32
C LEU A 109 27.08 15.06 -11.34
N ARG A 110 26.70 16.32 -11.59
CA ARG A 110 25.71 17.01 -10.77
C ARG A 110 24.32 16.41 -10.95
N SER A 111 23.91 16.10 -12.18
CA SER A 111 22.61 15.46 -12.41
C SER A 111 22.54 14.07 -11.77
N GLU A 112 23.60 13.27 -11.89
CA GLU A 112 23.68 11.95 -11.25
C GLU A 112 23.67 12.06 -9.73
N LYS A 113 24.41 13.01 -9.15
CA LYS A 113 24.40 13.25 -7.70
C LYS A 113 23.01 13.63 -7.21
N THR A 114 22.30 14.52 -7.90
CA THR A 114 20.94 14.93 -7.52
C THR A 114 19.96 13.77 -7.69
N ALA A 115 20.03 13.04 -8.81
CA ALA A 115 19.17 11.87 -9.03
C ALA A 115 19.38 10.79 -7.96
N SER A 116 20.63 10.51 -7.59
CA SER A 116 20.96 9.57 -6.52
C SER A 116 20.44 10.05 -5.17
N ALA A 117 20.61 11.33 -4.83
CA ALA A 117 20.11 11.89 -3.57
C ALA A 117 18.57 11.80 -3.48
N THR A 118 17.86 12.15 -4.55
CA THR A 118 16.39 12.03 -4.62
C THR A 118 15.93 10.58 -4.55
N GLY A 119 16.66 9.65 -5.20
CA GLY A 119 16.38 8.23 -5.11
C GLY A 119 16.49 7.69 -3.68
N VAL A 120 17.57 8.03 -2.97
CA VAL A 120 17.77 7.64 -1.57
C VAL A 120 16.65 8.19 -0.67
N SER A 121 16.30 9.47 -0.81
CA SER A 121 15.17 10.04 -0.04
C SER A 121 13.84 9.35 -0.37
N GLY A 122 13.62 8.96 -1.63
CA GLY A 122 12.42 8.23 -2.04
C GLY A 122 12.30 6.84 -1.40
N GLU A 123 13.42 6.11 -1.31
CA GLU A 123 13.49 4.80 -0.64
C GLU A 123 13.34 4.94 0.89
N GLN A 124 13.91 6.00 1.48
CA GLN A 124 13.70 6.29 2.89
C GLN A 124 12.23 6.57 3.19
N ALA A 125 11.59 7.44 2.40
CA ALA A 125 10.17 7.72 2.53
C ALA A 125 9.32 6.44 2.43
N TRP A 126 9.68 5.52 1.55
CA TRP A 126 9.03 4.21 1.45
C TRP A 126 9.24 3.36 2.71
N ALA A 127 10.47 3.27 3.23
CA ALA A 127 10.77 2.53 4.45
C ALA A 127 10.04 3.12 5.69
N ALA A 128 9.94 4.44 5.76
CA ALA A 128 9.15 5.14 6.77
C ALA A 128 7.66 4.83 6.64
N ALA A 129 7.11 4.80 5.42
CA ALA A 129 5.72 4.41 5.18
C ALA A 129 5.45 2.97 5.60
N MET A 130 6.34 2.04 5.26
CA MET A 130 6.26 0.64 5.69
C MET A 130 6.34 0.49 7.22
N SER A 131 7.09 1.37 7.91
CA SER A 131 7.10 1.40 9.38
C SER A 131 5.71 1.70 9.96
N GLY A 132 4.94 2.58 9.31
CA GLY A 132 3.53 2.83 9.65
C GLY A 132 2.63 1.62 9.42
N VAL A 133 2.82 0.87 8.32
CA VAL A 133 2.09 -0.39 8.06
C VAL A 133 2.37 -1.42 9.15
N TYR A 134 3.64 -1.61 9.52
CA TYR A 134 4.00 -2.56 10.58
C TYR A 134 3.49 -2.12 11.95
N GLN A 135 3.45 -0.81 12.23
CA GLN A 135 2.85 -0.28 13.45
C GLN A 135 1.35 -0.59 13.51
N ALA A 136 0.62 -0.38 12.40
CA ALA A 136 -0.79 -0.74 12.30
C ALA A 136 -1.01 -2.24 12.53
N MET A 137 -0.21 -3.11 11.89
CA MET A 137 -0.27 -4.57 12.10
C MET A 137 -0.04 -4.95 13.57
N ARG A 138 0.91 -4.29 14.26
CA ARG A 138 1.22 -4.54 15.68
C ARG A 138 0.08 -4.14 16.61
N ILE A 139 -0.61 -3.04 16.33
CA ILE A 139 -1.70 -2.54 17.17
C ILE A 139 -2.96 -3.36 16.91
N ALA A 140 -3.33 -3.56 15.64
CA ALA A 140 -4.53 -4.28 15.25
C ALA A 140 -4.51 -5.76 15.68
N SER A 141 -3.34 -6.41 15.68
CA SER A 141 -3.21 -7.81 16.10
C SER A 141 -3.40 -8.07 17.60
N ARG A 142 -3.37 -7.03 18.45
CA ARG A 142 -3.50 -7.19 19.92
C ARG A 142 -4.94 -7.30 20.39
N SER A 143 -5.84 -6.57 19.74
CA SER A 143 -7.24 -6.44 20.16
C SER A 143 -8.17 -6.37 18.94
N PRO A 144 -8.50 -7.51 18.31
CA PRO A 144 -9.37 -7.54 17.12
C PRO A 144 -10.84 -7.19 17.41
N SER A 145 -11.29 -7.31 18.66
CA SER A 145 -12.66 -7.04 19.09
C SER A 145 -12.87 -5.63 19.67
N ASP A 146 -11.83 -4.99 20.20
CA ASP A 146 -11.91 -3.64 20.76
C ASP A 146 -11.43 -2.63 19.71
N PRO A 147 -12.32 -1.73 19.22
CA PRO A 147 -11.95 -0.74 18.23
C PRO A 147 -11.10 0.41 18.77
N THR A 148 -11.13 0.66 20.09
CA THR A 148 -10.48 1.80 20.74
C THR A 148 -8.99 1.97 20.39
N PRO A 149 -8.14 0.92 20.46
CA PRO A 149 -6.70 1.08 20.22
C PRO A 149 -6.33 1.36 18.76
N TRP A 150 -7.14 0.93 17.79
CA TRP A 150 -6.80 0.98 16.36
C TRP A 150 -7.69 1.91 15.52
N GLN A 151 -8.93 2.22 15.91
CA GLN A 151 -9.87 2.96 15.08
C GLN A 151 -9.54 4.46 14.99
N ASP A 152 -9.23 5.09 16.12
CA ASP A 152 -8.81 6.50 16.21
C ASP A 152 -7.85 6.71 17.38
N ASN A 153 -6.56 6.72 17.09
CA ASN A 153 -5.49 6.83 18.08
C ASN A 153 -4.34 7.69 17.53
N ALA A 154 -4.53 9.01 17.59
CA ALA A 154 -3.52 9.98 17.16
C ALA A 154 -2.16 9.81 17.86
N ALA A 155 -2.13 9.38 19.14
CA ALA A 155 -0.87 9.19 19.86
C ALA A 155 -0.01 8.06 19.26
N ALA A 156 -0.64 7.03 18.70
CA ALA A 156 0.05 5.90 18.09
C ALA A 156 0.30 6.07 16.58
N PHE A 157 -0.46 6.94 15.92
CA PHE A 157 -0.53 7.01 14.47
C PHE A 157 -0.22 8.38 13.87
N LYS A 158 -0.16 9.48 14.62
CA LYS A 158 0.18 10.81 14.10
C LYS A 158 1.66 11.11 14.33
N ASN A 159 2.35 11.61 13.29
CA ASN A 159 3.71 12.18 13.34
C ASN A 159 4.71 11.33 14.13
N GLN A 160 4.73 10.02 13.87
CA GLN A 160 5.62 9.09 14.56
C GLN A 160 7.02 9.16 13.93
N LEU A 161 8.01 9.50 14.74
CA LEU A 161 9.41 9.54 14.32
C LEU A 161 9.93 8.12 14.05
N VAL A 162 10.45 7.89 12.85
CA VAL A 162 11.08 6.62 12.45
C VAL A 162 12.57 6.70 12.70
N VAL A 163 13.22 7.69 12.10
CA VAL A 163 14.67 7.86 12.18
C VAL A 163 15.07 9.30 11.90
N ASP A 164 16.13 9.72 12.57
CA ASP A 164 16.86 10.95 12.27
C ASP A 164 18.19 10.55 11.64
N ASP A 165 18.37 10.85 10.35
CA ASP A 165 19.59 10.55 9.60
C ASP A 165 20.63 11.70 9.67
N GLY A 166 20.35 12.73 10.49
CA GLY A 166 21.15 13.94 10.64
C GLY A 166 20.92 14.99 9.56
N ALA A 167 20.38 14.61 8.39
CA ALA A 167 19.98 15.52 7.33
C ALA A 167 18.46 15.74 7.31
N ASN A 168 17.69 14.68 7.56
CA ASN A 168 16.24 14.65 7.63
C ASN A 168 15.75 13.83 8.81
N GLN A 169 14.65 14.31 9.39
CA GLN A 169 13.82 13.56 10.30
C GLN A 169 12.66 12.94 9.53
N TRP A 170 12.55 11.62 9.59
CA TRP A 170 11.55 10.85 8.88
C TRP A 170 10.41 10.49 9.81
N TYR A 171 9.20 10.85 9.39
CA TYR A 171 7.98 10.60 10.13
C TYR A 171 7.01 9.76 9.31
N PHE A 172 6.11 9.04 9.99
CA PHE A 172 4.90 8.52 9.38
C PHE A 172 3.65 8.98 10.13
N SER A 173 2.55 9.06 9.39
CA SER A 173 1.21 9.22 9.92
C SER A 173 0.28 8.20 9.26
N VAL A 174 -0.42 7.39 10.06
CA VAL A 174 -1.47 6.48 9.58
C VAL A 174 -2.81 7.17 9.73
N TYR A 175 -3.60 7.22 8.65
CA TYR A 175 -4.87 7.92 8.63
C TYR A 175 -5.93 7.14 7.83
N SER A 176 -7.18 7.41 8.14
CA SER A 176 -8.36 6.86 7.47
C SER A 176 -9.43 7.94 7.31
N CYS A 177 -10.25 7.86 6.26
CA CYS A 177 -11.41 8.74 6.08
C CYS A 177 -12.43 8.49 7.19
N ASN A 178 -13.04 9.55 7.69
CA ASN A 178 -14.03 9.52 8.76
C ASN A 178 -15.46 9.46 8.20
N ASP A 179 -16.42 9.21 9.08
CA ASP A 179 -17.84 9.31 8.71
C ASP A 179 -18.20 10.77 8.35
N PRO A 180 -19.11 10.99 7.38
CA PRO A 180 -19.58 12.33 7.02
C PRO A 180 -20.12 13.10 8.24
N GLY A 181 -19.74 14.37 8.37
CA GLY A 181 -20.15 15.26 9.48
C GLY A 181 -19.15 15.37 10.64
N ALA A 182 -18.06 14.60 10.62
CA ALA A 182 -16.92 14.76 11.52
C ALA A 182 -15.72 15.42 10.82
N ALA A 183 -14.55 15.47 11.50
CA ALA A 183 -13.30 15.83 10.83
C ALA A 183 -13.04 14.85 9.67
N PRO A 184 -12.61 15.32 8.48
CA PRO A 184 -12.57 14.51 7.25
C PRO A 184 -11.67 13.28 7.39
N ILE A 185 -10.55 13.43 8.08
CA ILE A 185 -9.61 12.34 8.38
C ILE A 185 -9.50 12.11 9.88
N ARG A 186 -9.22 10.86 10.25
CA ARG A 186 -8.83 10.46 11.61
C ARG A 186 -7.54 9.64 11.58
N PHE A 187 -6.82 9.59 12.69
CA PHE A 187 -5.54 8.89 12.77
C PHE A 187 -5.73 7.47 13.30
N GLY A 188 -6.00 6.53 12.40
CA GLY A 188 -6.28 5.14 12.74
C GLY A 188 -6.65 4.32 11.52
N LEU A 189 -7.30 3.18 11.75
CA LEU A 189 -7.63 2.19 10.74
C LEU A 189 -9.15 2.12 10.49
N ASN A 190 -9.54 1.81 9.27
CA ASN A 190 -10.88 1.36 8.91
C ASN A 190 -10.96 -0.17 8.97
N ASP A 191 -12.09 -0.67 9.42
CA ASP A 191 -12.39 -2.09 9.45
C ASP A 191 -13.03 -2.53 8.13
N GLU A 192 -12.52 -3.58 7.49
CA GLU A 192 -13.16 -4.11 6.28
C GLU A 192 -14.45 -4.88 6.58
N ALA A 193 -14.60 -5.45 7.78
CA ALA A 193 -15.87 -6.06 8.20
C ALA A 193 -16.97 -5.01 8.43
N SER A 194 -16.66 -3.71 8.47
CA SER A 194 -17.66 -2.64 8.51
C SER A 194 -18.36 -2.42 7.16
N ARG A 195 -17.92 -3.12 6.10
CA ARG A 195 -18.39 -3.00 4.71
C ARG A 195 -19.01 -4.32 4.22
N ILE A 196 -19.80 -4.25 3.16
CA ILE A 196 -20.47 -5.41 2.57
C ILE A 196 -19.50 -6.16 1.66
N ASN A 197 -19.33 -7.46 1.89
CA ASN A 197 -18.47 -8.30 1.06
C ASN A 197 -19.14 -8.66 -0.26
N VAL A 198 -18.66 -8.12 -1.38
CA VAL A 198 -19.28 -8.35 -2.70
C VAL A 198 -19.19 -9.81 -3.17
N THR A 199 -18.24 -10.59 -2.65
CA THR A 199 -18.01 -11.98 -3.10
C THR A 199 -18.99 -12.97 -2.46
N HIS A 200 -19.67 -12.60 -1.37
CA HIS A 200 -20.53 -13.51 -0.59
C HIS A 200 -21.85 -12.83 -0.21
N THR A 201 -22.40 -12.03 -1.13
CA THR A 201 -23.64 -11.29 -0.92
C THR A 201 -24.60 -11.54 -2.08
N GLU A 202 -25.89 -11.70 -1.77
CA GLU A 202 -26.95 -11.85 -2.77
C GLU A 202 -27.30 -10.51 -3.43
N ALA A 203 -27.80 -10.55 -4.66
CA ALA A 203 -28.20 -9.34 -5.41
C ALA A 203 -29.23 -8.49 -4.63
N THR A 204 -30.13 -9.12 -3.88
CA THR A 204 -31.18 -8.45 -3.09
C THR A 204 -30.63 -7.55 -1.97
N VAL A 205 -29.45 -7.85 -1.45
CA VAL A 205 -28.76 -7.04 -0.45
C VAL A 205 -28.00 -5.91 -1.14
N LEU A 206 -27.35 -6.20 -2.27
CA LEU A 206 -26.63 -5.19 -3.07
C LEU A 206 -27.57 -4.12 -3.64
N GLU A 207 -28.81 -4.48 -3.99
CA GLU A 207 -29.86 -3.56 -4.44
C GLU A 207 -30.24 -2.49 -3.41
N ARG A 208 -30.00 -2.76 -2.12
CA ARG A 208 -30.29 -1.82 -1.03
C ARG A 208 -29.15 -0.86 -0.75
N VAL A 209 -27.98 -1.10 -1.35
CA VAL A 209 -26.84 -0.20 -1.24
C VAL A 209 -27.13 1.06 -2.06
N PRO A 210 -26.89 2.27 -1.51
CA PRO A 210 -27.04 3.51 -2.25
C PRO A 210 -26.32 3.47 -3.60
N ASN A 211 -26.92 4.09 -4.61
CA ASN A 211 -26.37 4.23 -5.96
C ASN A 211 -26.14 2.92 -6.75
N LEU A 212 -26.59 1.75 -6.25
CA LEU A 212 -26.64 0.51 -7.01
C LEU A 212 -28.05 0.25 -7.58
N THR A 213 -28.14 0.15 -8.91
CA THR A 213 -29.38 -0.28 -9.58
C THR A 213 -29.49 -1.81 -9.57
N PRO A 214 -30.70 -2.39 -9.67
CA PRO A 214 -30.86 -3.85 -9.77
C PRO A 214 -30.06 -4.50 -10.89
N ALA A 215 -29.91 -3.80 -12.02
CA ALA A 215 -29.07 -4.28 -13.12
C ALA A 215 -27.58 -4.35 -12.75
N LEU A 216 -27.07 -3.35 -12.02
CA LEU A 216 -25.68 -3.32 -11.55
C LEU A 216 -25.45 -4.35 -10.43
N ALA A 217 -26.41 -4.52 -9.51
CA ALA A 217 -26.34 -5.52 -8.46
C ALA A 217 -26.26 -6.94 -9.03
N GLN A 218 -27.07 -7.25 -10.05
CA GLN A 218 -26.99 -8.54 -10.75
C GLN A 218 -25.65 -8.69 -11.50
N ALA A 219 -25.19 -7.64 -12.19
CA ALA A 219 -23.92 -7.67 -12.89
C ALA A 219 -22.72 -7.93 -11.94
N LEU A 220 -22.77 -7.43 -10.71
CA LEU A 220 -21.78 -7.72 -9.68
C LEU A 220 -21.77 -9.20 -9.29
N VAL A 221 -22.95 -9.78 -9.03
CA VAL A 221 -23.07 -11.21 -8.68
C VAL A 221 -22.59 -12.10 -9.82
N ASP A 222 -22.85 -11.73 -11.07
CA ASP A 222 -22.40 -12.47 -12.24
C ASP A 222 -20.89 -12.34 -12.46
N TYR A 223 -20.30 -11.20 -12.11
CA TYR A 223 -18.88 -10.91 -12.30
C TYR A 223 -17.98 -11.44 -11.17
N ALA A 224 -18.44 -11.42 -9.93
CA ALA A 224 -17.73 -11.96 -8.78
C ALA A 224 -18.06 -13.45 -8.64
N PRO A 225 -17.27 -14.39 -9.21
CA PRO A 225 -17.56 -15.79 -8.99
C PRO A 225 -17.41 -16.10 -7.50
N THR A 226 -18.52 -16.41 -6.85
CA THR A 226 -18.47 -17.30 -5.69
C THR A 226 -17.77 -18.59 -6.12
N VAL A 227 -17.14 -19.30 -5.18
CA VAL A 227 -16.73 -20.69 -5.42
C VAL A 227 -17.99 -21.43 -5.87
N ARG A 228 -18.10 -21.67 -7.18
CA ARG A 228 -19.28 -22.22 -7.84
C ARG A 228 -19.63 -23.53 -7.13
N SER A 229 -20.68 -23.54 -6.31
CA SER A 229 -21.44 -24.76 -6.11
C SER A 229 -22.20 -24.95 -7.41
N SER A 230 -21.67 -25.83 -8.26
CA SER A 230 -22.30 -26.24 -9.51
C SER A 230 -23.70 -26.77 -9.21
N VAL A 231 -24.72 -25.90 -9.28
CA VAL A 231 -26.10 -26.34 -9.39
C VAL A 231 -26.23 -26.90 -10.82
N PRO A 232 -26.48 -28.21 -11.00
CA PRO A 232 -26.65 -28.77 -12.33
C PRO A 232 -27.93 -28.18 -12.93
N GLY A 233 -27.80 -27.27 -13.89
CA GLY A 233 -28.93 -26.69 -14.63
C GLY A 233 -29.06 -25.16 -14.64
N SER A 234 -28.21 -24.40 -13.92
CA SER A 234 -28.17 -22.93 -14.10
C SER A 234 -27.40 -22.58 -15.38
N THR A 235 -28.11 -22.29 -16.47
CA THR A 235 -27.55 -21.70 -17.68
C THR A 235 -27.22 -20.22 -17.43
N ASN A 236 -26.17 -19.95 -16.67
CA ASN A 236 -25.59 -18.62 -16.57
C ASN A 236 -24.53 -18.50 -17.68
N GLU A 237 -24.98 -18.43 -18.93
CA GLU A 237 -24.14 -17.91 -20.00
C GLU A 237 -23.81 -16.45 -19.64
N PRO A 238 -22.53 -16.05 -19.61
CA PRO A 238 -22.17 -14.68 -19.27
C PRO A 238 -22.84 -13.71 -20.24
N LEU A 239 -23.61 -12.76 -19.72
CA LEU A 239 -24.21 -11.63 -20.47
C LEU A 239 -23.14 -10.68 -21.07
N PHE A 240 -21.86 -11.03 -20.98
CA PHE A 240 -20.71 -10.21 -21.36
C PHE A 240 -20.31 -10.33 -22.85
N THR A 241 -21.03 -11.09 -23.67
CA THR A 241 -20.57 -11.45 -25.03
C THR A 241 -20.79 -10.39 -26.13
N THR A 242 -21.43 -9.25 -25.85
CA THR A 242 -21.78 -8.25 -26.88
C THR A 242 -21.08 -6.89 -26.78
N LEU A 243 -20.28 -6.64 -25.75
CA LEU A 243 -19.53 -5.38 -25.61
C LEU A 243 -18.10 -5.57 -26.14
N THR A 244 -17.69 -4.73 -27.10
CA THR A 244 -16.41 -4.79 -27.83
C THR A 244 -15.15 -4.62 -26.96
N ASN A 245 -15.30 -4.35 -25.66
CA ASN A 245 -14.25 -4.24 -24.65
C ASN A 245 -14.60 -4.97 -23.34
N SER A 246 -15.43 -6.02 -23.34
CA SER A 246 -15.75 -6.74 -22.11
C SER A 246 -14.57 -7.59 -21.64
N VAL A 247 -14.00 -7.23 -20.48
CA VAL A 247 -13.12 -8.13 -19.74
C VAL A 247 -13.98 -9.30 -19.26
N SER A 248 -13.63 -10.52 -19.66
CA SER A 248 -14.32 -11.72 -19.14
C SER A 248 -14.23 -11.76 -17.62
N ALA A 249 -15.31 -12.16 -16.95
CA ALA A 249 -15.31 -12.34 -15.50
C ALA A 249 -14.12 -13.22 -15.09
N PRO A 250 -13.33 -12.81 -14.09
CA PRO A 250 -12.15 -13.57 -13.67
C PRO A 250 -12.59 -14.94 -13.15
N ASP A 251 -11.85 -16.02 -13.41
CA ASP A 251 -12.10 -17.36 -12.82
C ASP A 251 -11.52 -17.49 -11.40
N ARG A 252 -11.34 -16.36 -10.72
CA ARG A 252 -10.74 -16.24 -9.39
C ARG A 252 -11.51 -15.24 -8.55
N LYS A 253 -11.29 -15.27 -7.24
CA LYS A 253 -11.75 -14.20 -6.34
C LYS A 253 -11.17 -12.86 -6.79
N LEU A 254 -11.96 -11.80 -6.62
CA LEU A 254 -11.51 -10.43 -6.86
C LEU A 254 -10.32 -10.10 -5.93
N ALA A 255 -9.27 -9.51 -6.46
CA ALA A 255 -8.07 -9.16 -5.69
C ALA A 255 -8.18 -7.75 -5.10
N CYS A 256 -8.94 -6.86 -5.73
CA CYS A 256 -9.26 -5.53 -5.24
C CYS A 256 -10.62 -5.07 -5.77
N LEU A 257 -11.17 -4.01 -5.15
CA LEU A 257 -12.45 -3.46 -5.56
C LEU A 257 -12.39 -2.75 -6.93
N ASP A 258 -11.22 -2.26 -7.35
CA ASP A 258 -11.04 -1.61 -8.64
C ASP A 258 -11.30 -2.54 -9.84
N GLU A 259 -11.25 -3.87 -9.64
CA GLU A 259 -11.67 -4.84 -10.67
C GLU A 259 -13.13 -4.62 -11.09
N LEU A 260 -13.95 -3.98 -10.25
CA LEU A 260 -15.33 -3.62 -10.58
C LEU A 260 -15.43 -2.61 -11.74
N LEU A 261 -14.39 -1.83 -12.04
CA LEU A 261 -14.37 -0.96 -13.23
C LEU A 261 -14.38 -1.75 -14.54
N GLY A 262 -14.09 -3.06 -14.50
CA GLY A 262 -14.26 -3.97 -15.63
C GLY A 262 -15.71 -4.42 -15.85
N VAL A 263 -16.60 -4.18 -14.89
CA VAL A 263 -18.02 -4.55 -14.99
C VAL A 263 -18.75 -3.50 -15.83
N PRO A 264 -19.50 -3.90 -16.87
CA PRO A 264 -20.33 -2.98 -17.64
C PRO A 264 -21.27 -2.18 -16.74
N GLY A 265 -21.23 -0.85 -16.90
CA GLY A 265 -22.05 0.09 -16.12
C GLY A 265 -21.40 0.61 -14.84
N PHE A 266 -20.27 0.04 -14.40
CA PHE A 266 -19.48 0.63 -13.33
C PHE A 266 -18.57 1.73 -13.89
N THR A 267 -18.58 2.89 -13.23
CA THR A 267 -17.78 4.06 -13.59
C THR A 267 -16.89 4.47 -12.42
N GLY A 268 -15.84 5.26 -12.70
CA GLY A 268 -15.00 5.84 -11.65
C GLY A 268 -15.80 6.67 -10.65
N ALA A 269 -16.78 7.45 -11.12
CA ALA A 269 -17.66 8.24 -10.27
C ALA A 269 -18.50 7.36 -9.33
N LEU A 270 -18.99 6.20 -9.79
CA LEU A 270 -19.72 5.28 -8.92
C LEU A 270 -18.81 4.63 -7.86
N LEU A 271 -17.59 4.25 -8.25
CA LEU A 271 -16.67 3.53 -7.38
C LEU A 271 -16.00 4.44 -6.34
N TYR A 272 -15.46 5.58 -6.79
CA TYR A 272 -14.68 6.51 -5.96
C TYR A 272 -15.55 7.62 -5.37
N GLY A 273 -16.66 7.99 -6.03
CA GLY A 273 -17.48 9.13 -5.63
C GLY A 273 -16.80 10.44 -6.02
N GLU A 274 -16.96 11.43 -5.15
CA GLU A 274 -16.38 12.77 -5.30
C GLU A 274 -14.90 12.83 -4.89
N ASP A 275 -14.44 11.90 -4.05
CA ASP A 275 -13.04 11.79 -3.60
C ASP A 275 -12.15 11.16 -4.69
N ALA A 276 -11.81 11.93 -5.72
CA ALA A 276 -11.08 11.43 -6.87
C ALA A 276 -9.60 11.15 -6.57
N ASN A 277 -9.02 11.87 -5.61
CA ASN A 277 -7.62 11.70 -5.21
C ASN A 277 -7.43 10.80 -3.98
N LEU A 278 -8.51 10.26 -3.41
CA LEU A 278 -8.53 9.32 -2.28
C LEU A 278 -7.88 9.90 -1.02
N ASN A 279 -7.98 11.20 -0.81
CA ASN A 279 -7.40 11.87 0.35
C ASN A 279 -8.40 12.01 1.51
N GLY A 280 -9.70 11.78 1.26
CA GLY A 280 -10.77 11.88 2.25
C GLY A 280 -11.15 13.29 2.68
N ASN A 281 -10.61 14.32 2.04
CA ASN A 281 -10.98 15.73 2.24
C ASN A 281 -11.76 16.22 1.03
N LEU A 282 -12.70 17.14 1.26
CA LEU A 282 -13.38 17.83 0.18
C LEU A 282 -12.46 18.90 -0.40
N ASP A 283 -11.91 18.66 -1.59
CA ASP A 283 -11.08 19.63 -2.30
C ASP A 283 -11.93 20.65 -3.09
N PRO A 284 -11.42 21.87 -3.37
CA PRO A 284 -12.19 22.87 -4.12
C PRO A 284 -12.62 22.46 -5.53
N GLY A 285 -11.93 21.47 -6.13
CA GLY A 285 -12.34 20.89 -7.43
C GLY A 285 -13.32 19.73 -7.29
N GLU A 286 -13.62 19.30 -6.07
CA GLU A 286 -14.60 18.25 -5.74
C GLU A 286 -15.90 18.86 -5.18
N ASP A 287 -15.98 20.19 -5.07
CA ASP A 287 -17.15 21.00 -4.68
C ASP A 287 -17.45 22.08 -5.76
N ASP A 288 -17.15 21.77 -7.04
CA ASP A 288 -17.30 22.68 -8.18
C ASP A 288 -18.41 22.26 -9.16
N GLY A 289 -19.24 21.29 -8.79
CA GLY A 289 -20.37 20.81 -9.57
C GLY A 289 -19.93 20.04 -10.81
N ASP A 290 -20.30 20.54 -11.99
CA ASP A 290 -19.89 19.95 -13.28
C ASP A 290 -18.69 20.68 -13.92
N ALA A 291 -18.02 21.59 -13.19
CA ALA A 291 -16.94 22.40 -13.76
C ALA A 291 -15.66 21.60 -13.97
N SER A 292 -15.36 20.66 -13.06
CA SER A 292 -14.29 19.69 -13.21
C SER A 292 -14.75 18.27 -12.84
N PRO A 293 -14.11 17.21 -13.36
CA PRO A 293 -14.38 15.86 -12.88
C PRO A 293 -13.77 15.66 -11.47
N PRO A 294 -14.43 14.92 -10.57
CA PRO A 294 -15.67 14.14 -10.75
C PRO A 294 -16.94 15.02 -10.66
N PRO A 295 -18.07 14.59 -11.26
CA PRO A 295 -19.34 15.30 -11.11
C PRO A 295 -19.75 15.34 -9.64
N ASP A 296 -20.10 16.53 -9.17
CA ASP A 296 -20.48 16.83 -7.80
C ASP A 296 -21.81 17.62 -7.76
N ASN A 297 -22.49 17.60 -6.62
CA ASN A 297 -23.76 18.27 -6.37
C ASN A 297 -23.64 19.65 -5.68
N GLN A 298 -22.43 20.08 -5.31
CA GLN A 298 -22.11 21.34 -4.59
C GLN A 298 -22.79 21.48 -3.22
N ASP A 299 -22.97 20.38 -2.49
CA ASP A 299 -23.61 20.41 -1.16
C ASP A 299 -22.61 20.62 0.00
N ALA A 300 -21.34 20.88 -0.32
CA ALA A 300 -20.23 21.01 0.62
C ALA A 300 -19.99 19.77 1.50
N GLN A 301 -20.44 18.59 1.07
CA GLN A 301 -20.17 17.31 1.71
C GLN A 301 -19.55 16.35 0.70
N LEU A 302 -18.43 15.73 1.08
CA LEU A 302 -17.82 14.70 0.27
C LEU A 302 -18.71 13.43 0.26
N GLU A 303 -19.20 13.02 -0.91
CA GLU A 303 -19.87 11.74 -1.11
C GLU A 303 -18.83 10.65 -1.45
N PRO A 304 -18.46 9.77 -0.48
CA PRO A 304 -17.54 8.69 -0.78
C PRO A 304 -18.30 7.61 -1.56
N GLY A 305 -17.79 7.24 -2.74
CA GLY A 305 -18.43 6.26 -3.61
C GLY A 305 -18.52 4.86 -3.01
N LEU A 306 -18.84 3.86 -3.83
CA LEU A 306 -19.03 2.47 -3.38
C LEU A 306 -17.84 1.88 -2.61
N ARG A 307 -16.63 2.42 -2.76
CA ARG A 307 -15.44 2.04 -1.98
C ARG A 307 -15.61 2.19 -0.47
N SER A 308 -16.48 3.11 -0.02
CA SER A 308 -16.78 3.26 1.41
C SER A 308 -17.71 2.18 1.96
N LEU A 309 -18.52 1.56 1.10
CA LEU A 309 -19.61 0.64 1.48
C LEU A 309 -19.30 -0.82 1.18
N LEU A 310 -18.44 -1.10 0.20
CA LEU A 310 -18.16 -2.43 -0.32
C LEU A 310 -16.73 -2.88 -0.05
N THR A 311 -16.53 -4.20 0.07
CA THR A 311 -15.20 -4.82 0.23
C THR A 311 -15.11 -6.17 -0.45
N VAL A 312 -13.89 -6.63 -0.69
CA VAL A 312 -13.57 -8.00 -1.15
C VAL A 312 -12.82 -8.82 -0.10
N PHE A 313 -12.38 -8.20 1.00
CA PHE A 313 -11.40 -8.80 1.93
C PHE A 313 -11.99 -9.37 3.22
N SER A 314 -13.20 -8.97 3.61
CA SER A 314 -13.72 -9.24 4.96
C SER A 314 -14.07 -10.71 5.22
N TYR A 315 -13.60 -11.25 6.35
CA TYR A 315 -14.01 -12.54 6.90
C TYR A 315 -13.77 -12.61 8.42
N ASP A 316 -14.57 -13.44 9.10
CA ASP A 316 -14.44 -13.74 10.54
C ASP A 316 -13.84 -15.15 10.73
N LEU A 317 -13.21 -15.40 11.87
CA LEU A 317 -12.70 -16.71 12.25
C LEU A 317 -13.74 -17.45 13.08
N ASN A 318 -13.95 -18.73 12.81
CA ASN A 318 -14.88 -19.57 13.58
C ASN A 318 -14.26 -20.05 14.91
N VAL A 319 -13.83 -19.08 15.72
CA VAL A 319 -13.16 -19.27 17.01
C VAL A 319 -13.91 -18.53 18.11
N ARG A 320 -13.80 -19.04 19.32
CA ARG A 320 -14.28 -18.43 20.57
C ARG A 320 -13.37 -17.27 20.96
N ASP A 321 -13.75 -16.52 21.98
CA ASP A 321 -12.93 -15.44 22.55
C ASP A 321 -11.58 -15.91 23.11
N ASP A 322 -11.45 -17.19 23.51
CA ASP A 322 -10.18 -17.79 23.95
C ASP A 322 -9.26 -18.27 22.80
N GLY A 323 -9.70 -18.09 21.54
CA GLY A 323 -8.99 -18.52 20.34
C GLY A 323 -9.18 -20.00 19.96
N GLN A 324 -9.90 -20.80 20.76
CA GLN A 324 -10.24 -22.18 20.42
C GLN A 324 -11.36 -22.23 19.35
N PRO A 325 -11.43 -23.28 18.53
CA PRO A 325 -12.53 -23.43 17.57
C PRO A 325 -13.89 -23.50 18.29
N ARG A 326 -14.91 -22.88 17.68
CA ARG A 326 -16.28 -23.00 18.18
C ARG A 326 -16.79 -24.43 18.01
N LEU A 327 -17.62 -24.89 18.94
CA LEU A 327 -18.19 -26.22 18.84
C LEU A 327 -19.32 -26.25 17.82
N ASN A 328 -19.26 -27.19 16.87
CA ASN A 328 -20.34 -27.37 15.93
C ASN A 328 -21.52 -28.14 16.56
N LEU A 329 -22.66 -27.47 16.68
CA LEU A 329 -23.89 -28.03 17.25
C LEU A 329 -24.47 -29.18 16.41
N ASN A 330 -24.16 -29.22 15.12
CA ASN A 330 -24.62 -30.26 14.19
C ASN A 330 -23.77 -31.54 14.24
N ASP A 331 -22.61 -31.53 14.91
CA ASP A 331 -21.77 -32.72 15.05
C ASP A 331 -22.30 -33.64 16.17
N SER A 332 -22.55 -34.90 15.84
CA SER A 332 -23.06 -35.91 16.79
C SER A 332 -22.03 -36.30 17.85
N LYS A 333 -20.74 -36.05 17.60
CA LYS A 333 -19.64 -36.32 18.55
C LYS A 333 -19.25 -35.10 19.39
N ALA A 334 -19.93 -33.97 19.19
CA ALA A 334 -19.66 -32.74 19.93
C ALA A 334 -19.91 -32.95 21.44
N ASP A 335 -18.88 -32.74 22.25
CA ASP A 335 -18.99 -32.77 23.70
C ASP A 335 -19.58 -31.44 24.19
N LEU A 336 -20.86 -31.50 24.59
CA LEU A 336 -21.62 -30.34 25.04
C LEU A 336 -21.49 -30.07 26.54
N SER A 337 -20.87 -30.99 27.30
CA SER A 337 -20.80 -30.92 28.77
C SER A 337 -19.96 -29.75 29.29
N ASN A 338 -18.95 -29.34 28.53
CA ASN A 338 -18.01 -28.27 28.89
C ASN A 338 -18.51 -26.85 28.53
N LEU A 339 -19.73 -26.70 28.02
CA LEU A 339 -20.22 -25.42 27.50
C LEU A 339 -21.04 -24.60 28.50
N GLU A 340 -21.30 -25.11 29.72
CA GLU A 340 -22.13 -24.44 30.76
C GLU A 340 -23.48 -23.94 30.21
N LEU A 341 -24.01 -24.59 29.19
CA LEU A 341 -25.30 -24.22 28.58
C LEU A 341 -26.45 -24.71 29.46
N PRO A 342 -27.62 -24.04 29.41
CA PRO A 342 -28.82 -24.52 30.08
C PRO A 342 -29.16 -25.96 29.68
N GLU A 343 -29.59 -26.79 30.65
CA GLU A 343 -29.99 -28.18 30.40
C GLU A 343 -31.10 -28.31 29.32
N GLY A 344 -31.93 -27.27 29.18
CA GLY A 344 -32.94 -27.16 28.12
C GLY A 344 -32.35 -27.22 26.70
N VAL A 345 -31.15 -26.67 26.49
CA VAL A 345 -30.48 -26.69 25.19
C VAL A 345 -30.06 -28.11 24.82
N LEU A 346 -29.53 -28.87 25.78
CA LEU A 346 -29.05 -30.23 25.56
C LEU A 346 -30.22 -31.15 25.16
N THR A 347 -31.31 -31.11 25.93
CA THR A 347 -32.51 -31.92 25.65
C THR A 347 -33.15 -31.56 24.30
N TYR A 348 -33.19 -30.27 23.96
CA TYR A 348 -33.70 -29.79 22.68
C TYR A 348 -32.81 -30.25 21.50
N LEU A 349 -31.49 -30.14 21.62
CA LEU A 349 -30.55 -30.57 20.58
C LEU A 349 -30.60 -32.08 20.34
N GLU A 350 -30.70 -32.89 21.40
CA GLU A 350 -30.89 -34.34 21.27
C GLU A 350 -32.19 -34.68 20.55
N ALA A 351 -33.27 -33.97 20.87
CA ALA A 351 -34.57 -34.14 20.23
C ALA A 351 -34.54 -33.76 18.73
N MET A 352 -33.86 -32.67 18.36
CA MET A 352 -33.65 -32.28 16.96
C MET A 352 -32.81 -33.31 16.19
N ARG A 353 -31.73 -33.80 16.81
CA ARG A 353 -30.84 -34.82 16.21
C ARG A 353 -31.59 -36.11 15.90
N ARG A 354 -32.50 -36.55 16.78
CA ARG A 354 -33.36 -37.73 16.54
C ARG A 354 -34.27 -37.59 15.32
N GLN A 355 -34.69 -36.37 15.00
CA GLN A 355 -35.49 -36.09 13.81
C GLN A 355 -34.65 -35.81 12.55
N GLY A 356 -33.32 -35.83 12.65
CA GLY A 356 -32.42 -35.51 11.54
C GLY A 356 -32.45 -34.04 11.11
N GLN A 357 -32.99 -33.15 11.94
CA GLN A 357 -32.97 -31.71 11.66
C GLN A 357 -31.60 -31.12 12.02
N LYS A 358 -31.09 -30.27 11.12
CA LYS A 358 -29.83 -29.53 11.32
C LYS A 358 -30.14 -28.06 11.55
N LEU A 359 -29.34 -27.43 12.40
CA LEU A 359 -29.40 -25.98 12.63
C LEU A 359 -28.65 -25.28 11.49
N ALA A 360 -29.21 -24.17 11.01
CA ALA A 360 -28.52 -23.30 10.08
C ALA A 360 -27.58 -22.35 10.83
N HIS A 361 -28.00 -21.89 12.02
CA HIS A 361 -27.20 -21.02 12.88
C HIS A 361 -27.50 -21.26 14.37
N PRO A 362 -26.55 -21.04 15.31
CA PRO A 362 -26.83 -21.17 16.75
C PRO A 362 -27.96 -20.25 17.25
N ALA A 363 -28.19 -19.11 16.58
CA ALA A 363 -29.28 -18.20 16.90
C ALA A 363 -30.68 -18.84 16.74
N ASP A 364 -30.81 -19.90 15.94
CA ASP A 364 -32.08 -20.62 15.75
C ASP A 364 -32.63 -21.19 17.07
N LEU A 365 -31.75 -21.41 18.05
CA LEU A 365 -32.09 -21.87 19.40
C LEU A 365 -32.71 -20.76 20.27
N LEU A 366 -32.67 -19.49 19.88
CA LEU A 366 -33.26 -18.39 20.66
C LEU A 366 -34.78 -18.55 20.77
N GLU A 367 -35.33 -18.64 21.98
CA GLU A 367 -36.77 -18.85 22.24
C GLU A 367 -37.38 -20.02 21.44
N ALA A 368 -36.55 -20.98 21.00
CA ALA A 368 -37.01 -22.08 20.19
C ALA A 368 -37.82 -23.05 21.03
N SER A 369 -39.03 -23.36 20.58
CA SER A 369 -39.87 -24.40 21.14
C SER A 369 -40.33 -25.34 20.02
N GLY A 370 -40.36 -26.64 20.31
CA GLY A 370 -40.74 -27.63 19.33
C GLY A 370 -41.36 -28.85 19.99
N LYS A 371 -42.26 -29.50 19.25
CA LYS A 371 -42.90 -30.74 19.67
C LYS A 371 -42.08 -31.91 19.16
N PHE A 372 -41.38 -32.59 20.06
CA PHE A 372 -40.55 -33.75 19.69
C PHE A 372 -41.04 -35.00 20.40
N LYS A 373 -40.76 -36.16 19.78
CA LYS A 373 -41.07 -37.45 20.39
C LYS A 373 -39.95 -37.78 21.38
N ASP A 374 -40.35 -38.00 22.63
CA ASP A 374 -39.46 -38.46 23.71
C ASP A 374 -39.01 -39.91 23.47
N GLU A 375 -38.08 -40.44 24.28
CA GLU A 375 -37.56 -41.83 24.20
C GLU A 375 -38.65 -42.90 24.24
N THR A 376 -39.81 -42.54 24.81
CA THR A 376 -41.00 -43.40 24.98
C THR A 376 -42.04 -43.24 23.86
N GLY A 377 -41.79 -42.39 22.86
CA GLY A 377 -42.70 -42.14 21.74
C GLY A 377 -43.81 -41.11 22.02
N ALA A 378 -43.87 -40.55 23.23
CA ALA A 378 -44.80 -39.48 23.59
C ALA A 378 -44.32 -38.12 23.02
N VAL A 379 -45.23 -37.33 22.47
CA VAL A 379 -44.94 -35.97 22.01
C VAL A 379 -44.88 -35.05 23.21
N LYS A 380 -43.70 -34.49 23.50
CA LYS A 380 -43.49 -33.47 24.53
C LYS A 380 -43.03 -32.16 23.88
N ASP A 381 -43.41 -31.07 24.52
CA ASP A 381 -42.95 -29.73 24.16
C ASP A 381 -41.57 -29.53 24.78
N PHE A 382 -40.54 -29.44 23.94
CA PHE A 382 -39.18 -29.10 24.36
C PHE A 382 -38.95 -27.61 24.09
N SER A 383 -38.43 -26.91 25.09
CA SER A 383 -37.97 -25.53 24.97
C SER A 383 -36.46 -25.53 25.09
N SER A 384 -35.79 -24.85 24.16
CA SER A 384 -34.36 -24.59 24.17
C SER A 384 -33.87 -23.90 25.45
N GLY A 385 -34.73 -23.12 26.12
CA GLY A 385 -34.36 -22.38 27.34
C GLY A 385 -33.37 -21.23 27.10
N VAL A 386 -33.04 -20.91 25.85
CA VAL A 386 -32.13 -19.80 25.51
C VAL A 386 -32.91 -18.49 25.53
N GLY A 387 -32.61 -17.65 26.51
CA GLY A 387 -33.11 -16.28 26.63
C GLY A 387 -32.02 -15.22 26.46
N LYS A 388 -32.33 -13.99 26.88
CA LYS A 388 -31.42 -12.84 26.79
C LYS A 388 -30.06 -13.06 27.45
N ALA A 389 -30.01 -13.77 28.58
CA ALA A 389 -28.78 -13.97 29.36
C ALA A 389 -27.83 -14.99 28.72
N GLU A 390 -28.36 -16.02 28.07
CA GLU A 390 -27.59 -17.18 27.58
C GLU A 390 -27.16 -17.04 26.12
N LEU A 391 -27.82 -16.13 25.39
CA LEU A 391 -27.53 -15.89 23.97
C LEU A 391 -26.08 -15.47 23.70
N PRO A 392 -25.44 -14.58 24.51
CA PRO A 392 -24.03 -14.24 24.31
C PRO A 392 -23.11 -15.46 24.41
N LEU A 393 -23.31 -16.28 25.45
CA LEU A 393 -22.52 -17.49 25.70
C LEU A 393 -22.65 -18.50 24.56
N LEU A 394 -23.89 -18.68 24.07
CA LEU A 394 -24.18 -19.58 22.96
C LEU A 394 -23.50 -19.14 21.66
N LEU A 395 -23.55 -17.84 21.34
CA LEU A 395 -22.99 -17.31 20.09
C LEU A 395 -21.45 -17.23 20.11
N ASP A 396 -20.83 -17.11 21.28
CA ASP A 396 -19.38 -17.19 21.42
C ASP A 396 -18.88 -18.64 21.29
N ARG A 397 -19.49 -19.58 22.03
CA ARG A 397 -18.96 -20.94 22.16
C ARG A 397 -19.35 -21.88 21.02
N CYS A 398 -20.47 -21.63 20.35
CA CYS A 398 -21.08 -22.56 19.40
C CYS A 398 -21.13 -22.02 17.96
N SER A 399 -21.15 -22.95 17.00
CA SER A 399 -21.32 -22.70 15.57
C SER A 399 -22.19 -23.79 14.94
N ALA A 400 -22.69 -23.55 13.73
CA ALA A 400 -23.44 -24.54 12.95
C ALA A 400 -22.58 -25.19 11.85
N THR A 401 -21.39 -24.67 11.59
CA THR A 401 -20.48 -25.11 10.54
C THR A 401 -19.09 -25.43 11.09
N ASN A 402 -18.34 -26.27 10.38
CA ASN A 402 -16.94 -26.59 10.65
C ASN A 402 -15.96 -25.71 9.84
N GLU A 403 -16.47 -24.72 9.12
CA GLU A 403 -15.65 -23.82 8.33
C GLU A 403 -14.78 -22.97 9.26
N THR A 404 -13.51 -22.80 8.91
CA THR A 404 -12.58 -22.00 9.73
C THR A 404 -12.75 -20.50 9.51
N ARG A 405 -13.20 -20.10 8.31
CA ARG A 405 -13.41 -18.71 7.90
C ARG A 405 -14.86 -18.51 7.49
N LEU A 406 -15.49 -17.49 8.04
CA LEU A 406 -16.89 -17.14 7.80
C LEU A 406 -16.91 -15.82 7.03
N ILE A 407 -17.30 -15.87 5.75
CA ILE A 407 -17.25 -14.73 4.83
C ILE A 407 -18.63 -14.06 4.78
N GLY A 408 -18.68 -12.75 4.48
CA GLY A 408 -19.94 -12.03 4.29
C GLY A 408 -20.61 -11.60 5.60
N ARG A 409 -19.84 -11.49 6.69
CA ARG A 409 -20.31 -10.96 7.96
C ARG A 409 -19.95 -9.49 8.11
N VAL A 410 -20.90 -8.72 8.63
CA VAL A 410 -20.76 -7.27 8.87
C VAL A 410 -20.58 -7.01 10.36
N ASN A 411 -19.57 -6.21 10.71
CA ASN A 411 -19.27 -5.84 12.07
C ASN A 411 -20.23 -4.75 12.58
N LEU A 412 -21.05 -5.09 13.57
CA LEU A 412 -22.01 -4.17 14.19
C LEU A 412 -21.37 -2.98 14.92
N ASN A 413 -20.17 -3.17 15.45
CA ASN A 413 -19.53 -2.16 16.29
C ASN A 413 -18.98 -0.99 15.46
N THR A 414 -18.67 -1.23 14.18
CA THR A 414 -17.93 -0.31 13.30
C THR A 414 -18.70 0.06 12.04
N ALA A 415 -19.68 -0.75 11.60
CA ALA A 415 -20.44 -0.49 10.37
C ALA A 415 -21.20 0.84 10.40
N PRO A 416 -21.22 1.61 9.29
CA PRO A 416 -22.03 2.81 9.17
C PRO A 416 -23.51 2.44 8.95
N ALA A 417 -24.41 3.39 9.24
CA ALA A 417 -25.86 3.19 9.12
C ALA A 417 -26.28 2.77 7.70
N LYS A 418 -25.65 3.34 6.66
CA LYS A 418 -25.88 2.98 5.25
C LYS A 418 -25.60 1.50 4.96
N VAL A 419 -24.57 0.91 5.55
CA VAL A 419 -24.23 -0.52 5.39
C VAL A 419 -25.21 -1.40 6.17
N LEU A 420 -25.58 -1.00 7.38
CA LEU A 420 -26.54 -1.76 8.20
C LEU A 420 -27.94 -1.77 7.56
N ALA A 421 -28.37 -0.66 6.96
CA ALA A 421 -29.65 -0.56 6.27
C ALA A 421 -29.73 -1.44 5.00
N ALA A 422 -28.59 -1.82 4.42
CA ALA A 422 -28.56 -2.75 3.30
C ALA A 422 -28.88 -4.20 3.72
N LEU A 423 -28.74 -4.55 5.01
CA LEU A 423 -28.98 -5.91 5.49
C LEU A 423 -30.48 -6.26 5.48
N PRO A 424 -30.83 -7.53 5.22
CA PRO A 424 -32.21 -7.97 5.15
C PRO A 424 -32.89 -7.93 6.52
N GLY A 425 -33.91 -7.08 6.65
CA GLY A 425 -34.68 -6.93 7.91
C GLY A 425 -34.25 -5.75 8.78
N ILE A 426 -33.29 -4.94 8.32
CA ILE A 426 -32.95 -3.65 8.93
C ILE A 426 -33.44 -2.55 8.01
N ASP A 427 -34.21 -1.59 8.54
CA ASP A 427 -34.57 -0.36 7.86
C ASP A 427 -33.62 0.78 8.28
N ALA A 428 -33.67 1.91 7.56
CA ALA A 428 -32.81 3.06 7.86
C ALA A 428 -33.00 3.58 9.29
N THR A 429 -34.23 3.55 9.82
CA THR A 429 -34.52 4.00 11.19
C THR A 429 -33.92 3.09 12.25
N LEU A 430 -33.97 1.76 12.05
CA LEU A 430 -33.36 0.79 12.93
C LEU A 430 -31.83 0.86 12.82
N ALA A 431 -31.28 1.08 11.63
CA ALA A 431 -29.84 1.25 11.44
C ALA A 431 -29.29 2.43 12.26
N GLU A 432 -29.94 3.60 12.22
CA GLU A 432 -29.57 4.76 13.04
C GLU A 432 -29.75 4.49 14.55
N ALA A 433 -30.79 3.75 14.93
CA ALA A 433 -31.00 3.34 16.32
C ALA A 433 -29.88 2.40 16.82
N ILE A 434 -29.40 1.48 15.98
CA ILE A 434 -28.26 0.59 16.26
C ILE A 434 -26.98 1.43 16.44
N VAL A 435 -26.70 2.34 15.51
CA VAL A 435 -25.53 3.24 15.56
C VAL A 435 -25.56 4.13 16.81
N SER A 436 -26.74 4.57 17.24
CA SER A 436 -26.89 5.36 18.45
C SER A 436 -26.72 4.51 19.72
N ALA A 437 -27.33 3.33 19.76
CA ALA A 437 -27.25 2.40 20.89
C ALA A 437 -25.81 1.91 21.15
N ARG A 438 -25.01 1.71 20.09
CA ARG A 438 -23.64 1.19 20.23
C ARG A 438 -22.76 2.07 21.11
N VAL A 439 -22.98 3.39 21.13
CA VAL A 439 -22.15 4.35 21.88
C VAL A 439 -22.27 4.13 23.39
N SER A 440 -23.45 3.77 23.88
CA SER A 440 -23.74 3.60 25.31
C SER A 440 -23.42 2.21 25.86
N LEU A 441 -23.09 1.23 25.01
CA LEU A 441 -22.83 -0.14 25.45
C LEU A 441 -21.47 -0.30 26.14
N SER A 442 -21.38 -1.19 27.13
CA SER A 442 -20.11 -1.62 27.70
C SER A 442 -19.32 -2.50 26.73
N GLU A 443 -18.01 -2.61 26.95
CA GLU A 443 -17.12 -3.45 26.14
C GLU A 443 -17.58 -4.91 26.11
N ASP A 444 -17.97 -5.46 27.26
CA ASP A 444 -18.43 -6.85 27.37
C ASP A 444 -19.71 -7.12 26.57
N ALA A 445 -20.64 -6.16 26.53
CA ALA A 445 -21.87 -6.29 25.75
C ALA A 445 -21.58 -6.27 24.23
N ARG A 446 -20.56 -5.51 23.79
CA ARG A 446 -20.16 -5.39 22.38
C ARG A 446 -19.41 -6.62 21.85
N ARG A 447 -19.02 -7.57 22.71
CA ARG A 447 -18.29 -8.78 22.30
C ARG A 447 -19.10 -9.68 21.37
N THR A 448 -20.42 -9.70 21.49
CA THR A 448 -21.29 -10.63 20.73
C THR A 448 -22.47 -9.88 20.12
N PRO A 449 -22.94 -10.23 18.91
CA PRO A 449 -24.10 -9.57 18.29
C PRO A 449 -25.42 -9.73 19.07
N ALA A 450 -25.44 -10.52 20.15
CA ALA A 450 -26.58 -10.73 21.05
C ALA A 450 -27.18 -9.43 21.59
N TRP A 451 -26.39 -8.36 21.74
CA TRP A 451 -26.84 -7.10 22.32
C TRP A 451 -28.02 -6.48 21.56
N LEU A 452 -28.14 -6.72 20.25
CA LEU A 452 -29.28 -6.25 19.44
C LEU A 452 -30.64 -6.73 20.02
N TYR A 453 -30.69 -7.97 20.47
CA TYR A 453 -31.89 -8.55 21.08
C TYR A 453 -31.98 -8.23 22.59
N GLN A 454 -30.85 -8.13 23.29
CA GLN A 454 -30.83 -7.77 24.72
C GLN A 454 -31.41 -6.37 24.95
N GLU A 455 -31.00 -5.39 24.15
CA GLU A 455 -31.49 -4.00 24.15
C GLU A 455 -32.91 -3.86 23.57
N GLY A 456 -33.48 -4.93 23.00
CA GLY A 456 -34.84 -4.94 22.47
C GLY A 456 -35.02 -4.18 21.15
N LEU A 457 -33.93 -3.97 20.40
CA LEU A 457 -33.98 -3.34 19.08
C LEU A 457 -34.62 -4.25 18.02
N VAL A 458 -34.46 -5.57 18.17
CA VAL A 458 -35.00 -6.57 17.24
C VAL A 458 -35.76 -7.66 17.99
N THR A 459 -36.77 -8.23 17.33
CA THR A 459 -37.49 -9.41 17.81
C THR A 459 -36.64 -10.68 17.63
N ALA A 460 -36.97 -11.77 18.35
CA ALA A 460 -36.25 -13.03 18.25
C ALA A 460 -36.26 -13.60 16.81
N ASP A 461 -37.39 -13.50 16.10
CA ASP A 461 -37.51 -13.99 14.72
C ASP A 461 -36.67 -13.17 13.72
N SER A 462 -36.63 -11.86 13.89
CA SER A 462 -35.76 -10.99 13.07
C SER A 462 -34.29 -11.23 13.37
N PHE A 463 -33.93 -11.40 14.66
CA PHE A 463 -32.57 -11.69 15.08
C PHE A 463 -32.04 -13.00 14.50
N LYS A 464 -32.86 -14.06 14.45
CA LYS A 464 -32.49 -15.35 13.83
C LYS A 464 -32.02 -15.21 12.39
N LYS A 465 -32.68 -14.35 11.62
CA LYS A 465 -32.33 -14.08 10.20
C LYS A 465 -31.09 -13.20 10.06
N LEU A 466 -30.89 -12.27 11.00
CA LEU A 466 -29.77 -11.32 10.96
C LEU A 466 -28.46 -11.91 11.49
N ALA A 467 -28.52 -12.70 12.56
CA ALA A 467 -27.33 -13.21 13.25
C ALA A 467 -26.28 -13.89 12.35
N PRO A 468 -26.63 -14.67 11.30
CA PRO A 468 -25.64 -15.27 10.39
C PRO A 468 -24.80 -14.25 9.60
N LEU A 469 -25.35 -13.05 9.35
CA LEU A 469 -24.76 -11.97 8.57
C LEU A 469 -23.94 -11.00 9.42
N LEU A 470 -23.89 -11.21 10.75
CA LEU A 470 -23.33 -10.25 11.69
C LEU A 470 -22.09 -10.81 12.38
N THR A 471 -21.17 -9.91 12.70
CA THR A 471 -20.04 -10.14 13.58
C THR A 471 -19.82 -8.91 14.46
N THR A 472 -18.90 -9.02 15.41
CA THR A 472 -18.48 -7.97 16.35
C THR A 472 -16.96 -7.79 16.35
N ARG A 473 -16.25 -8.59 15.56
CA ARG A 473 -14.79 -8.66 15.50
C ARG A 473 -14.30 -8.36 14.10
N SER A 474 -13.06 -7.91 14.04
CA SER A 474 -12.40 -7.49 12.81
C SER A 474 -11.00 -8.03 12.74
N TYR A 475 -10.64 -8.53 11.56
CA TYR A 475 -9.29 -9.03 11.30
C TYR A 475 -8.63 -8.35 10.11
N GLN A 476 -9.43 -7.84 9.17
CA GLN A 476 -8.94 -7.12 8.00
C GLN A 476 -9.15 -5.62 8.19
N PHE A 477 -8.08 -4.86 7.96
CA PHE A 477 -8.07 -3.42 8.18
C PHE A 477 -7.54 -2.70 6.95
N HIS A 478 -8.13 -1.54 6.67
CA HIS A 478 -7.81 -0.65 5.55
C HIS A 478 -7.40 0.72 6.07
N PHE A 479 -6.34 1.28 5.52
CA PHE A 479 -5.83 2.58 5.95
C PHE A 479 -4.86 3.14 4.93
N HIS A 480 -4.55 4.42 5.11
CA HIS A 480 -3.51 5.13 4.38
C HIS A 480 -2.33 5.45 5.29
N VAL A 481 -1.13 5.50 4.73
CA VAL A 481 0.07 5.94 5.44
C VAL A 481 0.73 7.05 4.64
N LEU A 482 0.90 8.20 5.29
CA LEU A 482 1.70 9.31 4.81
C LEU A 482 3.06 9.25 5.51
N ALA A 483 4.12 9.06 4.76
CA ALA A 483 5.50 9.23 5.24
C ALA A 483 6.11 10.50 4.66
N TYR A 484 6.87 11.23 5.46
CA TYR A 484 7.51 12.46 5.01
C TYR A 484 8.84 12.72 5.73
N GLY A 485 9.74 13.43 5.03
CA GLY A 485 11.05 13.83 5.54
C GLY A 485 11.14 15.35 5.71
N VAL A 486 11.53 15.82 6.90
CA VAL A 486 11.74 17.24 7.21
C VAL A 486 13.25 17.49 7.36
N PRO A 487 13.86 18.50 6.70
CA PRO A 487 13.26 19.56 5.89
C PRO A 487 13.13 19.26 4.38
N ALA A 488 13.55 18.09 3.88
CA ALA A 488 13.56 17.80 2.44
C ALA A 488 12.19 17.92 1.74
N GLY A 489 11.08 17.76 2.45
CA GLY A 489 9.72 17.83 1.90
C GLY A 489 9.36 16.64 1.00
N THR A 490 10.21 15.61 0.97
CA THR A 490 9.92 14.35 0.27
C THR A 490 8.88 13.56 1.04
N TYR A 491 7.85 13.08 0.34
CA TYR A 491 6.78 12.30 0.94
C TYR A 491 6.41 11.08 0.10
N ARG A 492 5.74 10.13 0.76
CA ARG A 492 5.12 8.95 0.15
C ARG A 492 3.77 8.73 0.77
N VAL A 493 2.78 8.40 -0.07
CA VAL A 493 1.44 8.02 0.38
C VAL A 493 1.18 6.62 -0.10
N ILE A 494 0.83 5.72 0.82
CA ILE A 494 0.47 4.35 0.49
C ILE A 494 -0.91 4.03 1.05
N GLU A 495 -1.69 3.31 0.27
CA GLU A 495 -2.88 2.61 0.74
C GLU A 495 -2.49 1.17 1.07
N ALA A 496 -2.95 0.68 2.22
CA ALA A 496 -2.71 -0.68 2.65
C ALA A 496 -4.01 -1.35 3.13
N VAL A 497 -4.16 -2.63 2.78
CA VAL A 497 -5.10 -3.54 3.44
C VAL A 497 -4.28 -4.66 4.08
N ILE A 498 -4.49 -4.89 5.37
CA ILE A 498 -3.79 -5.93 6.14
C ILE A 498 -4.77 -6.98 6.64
N ASP A 499 -4.26 -8.18 6.88
CA ASP A 499 -4.96 -9.30 7.49
C ASP A 499 -4.23 -9.74 8.76
N THR A 500 -4.86 -9.53 9.91
CA THR A 500 -4.34 -9.88 11.24
C THR A 500 -4.76 -11.27 11.69
N ALA A 501 -5.69 -11.93 11.00
CA ALA A 501 -6.05 -13.32 11.28
C ALA A 501 -4.94 -14.30 10.85
N ALA A 502 -4.14 -13.94 9.86
CA ALA A 502 -2.94 -14.67 9.50
C ALA A 502 -1.84 -14.51 10.57
N GLN A 503 -1.08 -15.57 10.84
CA GLN A 503 0.09 -15.51 11.72
C GLN A 503 1.35 -15.96 10.94
N PRO A 504 2.32 -15.06 10.69
CA PRO A 504 2.30 -13.62 11.00
C PRO A 504 1.23 -12.86 10.18
N PRO A 505 0.81 -11.65 10.62
CA PRO A 505 -0.12 -10.82 9.86
C PRO A 505 0.38 -10.58 8.43
N ALA A 506 -0.55 -10.57 7.48
CA ALA A 506 -0.26 -10.46 6.06
C ALA A 506 -0.71 -9.11 5.49
N ILE A 507 -0.03 -8.64 4.44
CA ILE A 507 -0.47 -7.47 3.66
C ILE A 507 -1.22 -8.02 2.44
N LEU A 508 -2.51 -7.67 2.31
CA LEU A 508 -3.37 -8.11 1.21
C LEU A 508 -3.30 -7.18 0.01
N LEU A 509 -3.27 -5.87 0.26
CA LEU A 509 -3.17 -4.82 -0.76
C LEU A 509 -2.12 -3.81 -0.32
N LEU A 510 -1.29 -3.38 -1.26
CA LEU A 510 -0.37 -2.26 -1.08
C LEU A 510 -0.35 -1.45 -2.37
N ARG A 511 -0.69 -0.17 -2.29
CA ARG A 511 -0.77 0.72 -3.45
C ARG A 511 -0.11 2.06 -3.16
N ASP A 512 0.71 2.52 -4.10
CA ASP A 512 1.34 3.84 -4.03
C ASP A 512 0.38 4.90 -4.57
N LEU A 513 -0.09 5.78 -3.68
CA LEU A 513 -0.96 6.92 -3.99
C LEU A 513 -0.19 8.24 -4.09
N THR A 514 1.14 8.24 -3.99
CA THR A 514 1.97 9.46 -3.98
C THR A 514 1.68 10.40 -5.15
N ARG A 515 1.27 9.85 -6.31
CA ARG A 515 0.96 10.63 -7.52
C ARG A 515 -0.36 11.39 -7.45
N LEU A 516 -1.24 11.05 -6.51
CA LEU A 516 -2.52 11.72 -6.30
C LEU A 516 -2.38 13.01 -5.47
N GLY A 517 -1.20 13.26 -4.90
CA GLY A 517 -0.90 14.48 -4.17
C GLY A 517 -0.72 14.25 -2.67
N LEU A 518 -0.61 15.35 -1.94
CA LEU A 518 -0.43 15.33 -0.49
C LEU A 518 -1.81 15.37 0.19
N PRO A 519 -2.16 14.37 1.01
CA PRO A 519 -3.51 14.21 1.54
C PRO A 519 -3.79 15.07 2.78
N ILE A 520 -2.75 15.58 3.44
CA ILE A 520 -2.91 16.36 4.67
C ILE A 520 -2.20 17.71 4.47
N GLY A 521 -2.88 18.79 4.82
CA GLY A 521 -2.30 20.14 4.78
C GLY A 521 -0.97 20.21 5.53
N MET A 522 -0.02 20.96 4.97
CA MET A 522 1.32 21.14 5.55
C MET A 522 1.31 21.66 6.99
N ASP A 523 0.24 22.32 7.43
CA ASP A 523 0.13 22.85 8.78
C ASP A 523 -0.09 21.76 9.84
N THR A 524 -0.73 20.64 9.47
CA THR A 524 -0.85 19.45 10.34
C THR A 524 0.48 18.68 10.46
N ILE A 525 1.35 18.83 9.45
CA ILE A 525 2.68 18.24 9.37
C ILE A 525 3.71 19.05 10.19
N LYS A 526 3.49 20.36 10.39
CA LYS A 526 4.42 21.28 11.09
C LYS A 526 4.42 21.19 12.61
N GLU A 527 3.55 20.39 13.23
CA GLU A 527 3.58 20.14 14.67
C GLU A 527 4.30 18.83 15.05
N PRO A 528 5.60 18.65 14.80
CA PRO A 528 6.43 17.79 15.64
C PRO A 528 7.16 18.69 16.65
N ALA A 529 6.72 18.65 17.91
CA ALA A 529 7.54 18.97 19.09
C ALA A 529 8.27 20.34 19.14
N ARG A 530 7.52 21.46 19.20
CA ARG A 530 7.93 22.64 20.00
C ARG A 530 7.28 22.60 21.39
N GLN A 531 7.43 21.48 22.11
CA GLN A 531 7.05 21.36 23.51
C GLN A 531 8.11 20.59 24.28
N THR A 532 9.32 21.13 24.30
CA THR A 532 10.33 20.87 25.34
C THR A 532 11.32 22.03 25.23
N GLU A 533 11.69 22.65 26.35
CA GLU A 533 12.50 23.89 26.47
C GLU A 533 11.74 25.24 26.44
N ALA A 534 10.72 25.40 27.30
CA ALA A 534 10.31 26.73 27.78
C ALA A 534 9.59 26.65 29.15
N SER A 535 10.14 25.89 30.09
CA SER A 535 9.72 25.94 31.50
C SER A 535 10.81 25.38 32.40
N ASN A 536 11.95 26.07 32.43
CA ASN A 536 12.92 26.05 33.52
C ASN A 536 13.94 27.17 33.26
N GLU A 537 13.56 28.39 33.61
CA GLU A 537 14.44 29.44 34.11
C GLU A 537 13.67 30.31 35.11
#